data_AF-A0A453CLK9-F1
#
_entry.id   AF-A0A453CLK9-F1
#
_cell.length_a   1.000
_cell.length_b   1.000
_cell.length_c   1.000
_cell.angle_alpha   90.00
_cell.angle_beta   90.00
_cell.angle_gamma   90.00
#
_symmetry.space_group_name_H-M   'P 1'
#
loop_
_entity.id
_entity.type
_entity.pdbx_description
1 polymer ?
#
loop_
_entity_poly.entity_id
_entity_poly.type
_entity_poly.pdbx_seq_one_letter_code
_entity_poly.pdbx_strand_id
1 'polypeptide(L)'
;MSISSKALAITGIDDRRYWSHLTTDESRFHSVAYLQQIWWLEVAGEIDFCFPAGSYSLLFRLHLGRPHKRMGRRVYDSELIYGWDIKPTRFQLSTSDGQHTTSDYHLDGPGHWILYHVGDFVISSSDELTKLKFSMMQIDCTHTKGGLCVDSVFIYPKDHQPEECIRK
;
A
#
# COMPACT_ATOMS: atom_id res chain seq x y z
N MET A 1 7.09 -11.04 -5.60
CA MET A 1 6.83 -11.22 -4.15
C MET A 1 5.66 -10.32 -3.72
N SER A 2 4.91 -10.71 -2.68
CA SER A 2 3.80 -9.90 -2.13
C SER A 2 3.76 -9.99 -0.60
N ILE A 3 3.55 -8.86 0.07
CA ILE A 3 3.54 -8.72 1.54
C ILE A 3 2.14 -8.26 1.98
N SER A 4 1.46 -9.03 2.82
CA SER A 4 0.13 -8.67 3.34
C SER A 4 0.17 -7.44 4.25
N SER A 5 -0.89 -6.65 4.26
CA SER A 5 -1.15 -5.61 5.26
C SER A 5 -0.98 -6.08 6.71
N LYS A 6 -1.24 -7.36 7.00
CA LYS A 6 -1.03 -7.95 8.34
C LYS A 6 0.45 -8.03 8.76
N ALA A 7 1.37 -8.01 7.80
CA ALA A 7 2.80 -8.02 8.04
C ALA A 7 3.41 -6.60 8.03
N LEU A 8 2.60 -5.56 7.81
CA LEU A 8 3.04 -4.17 7.79
C LEU A 8 2.85 -3.54 9.17
N ALA A 9 3.76 -2.63 9.51
CA ALA A 9 3.61 -1.74 10.65
C ALA A 9 2.67 -0.59 10.23
N ILE A 10 1.43 -0.64 10.72
CA ILE A 10 0.40 0.36 10.42
C ILE A 10 0.08 1.16 11.68
N THR A 11 0.12 2.50 11.59
CA THR A 11 -0.20 3.39 12.72
C THR A 11 -1.58 3.05 13.31
N GLY A 12 -1.59 2.67 14.59
CA GLY A 12 -2.83 2.44 15.35
C GLY A 12 -3.63 1.20 14.93
N ILE A 13 -3.04 0.24 14.21
CA ILE A 13 -3.74 -0.94 13.65
C ILE A 13 -4.49 -1.77 14.69
N ASP A 14 -4.00 -1.81 15.93
CA ASP A 14 -4.64 -2.55 17.03
C ASP A 14 -5.86 -1.82 17.62
N ASP A 15 -6.06 -0.54 17.29
CA ASP A 15 -7.19 0.26 17.75
C ASP A 15 -8.38 0.13 16.80
N ARG A 16 -9.41 -0.57 17.28
CA ARG A 16 -10.66 -0.81 16.52
C ARG A 16 -11.47 0.45 16.21
N ARG A 17 -11.13 1.59 16.82
CA ARG A 17 -11.73 2.90 16.49
C ARG A 17 -11.18 3.44 15.18
N TYR A 18 -9.94 3.09 14.84
CA TYR A 18 -9.28 3.54 13.62
C TYR A 18 -9.33 2.47 12.54
N TRP A 19 -9.12 1.20 12.90
CA TRP A 19 -8.97 0.12 11.92
C TRP A 19 -9.96 -1.02 12.11
N SER A 20 -10.23 -1.72 11.01
CA SER A 20 -10.89 -3.02 11.01
C SER A 20 -10.26 -3.91 9.95
N HIS A 21 -10.33 -5.22 10.12
CA HIS A 21 -9.94 -6.17 9.08
C HIS A 21 -11.18 -6.62 8.32
N LEU A 22 -11.14 -6.48 6.99
CA LEU A 22 -12.22 -6.91 6.12
C LEU A 22 -11.80 -8.17 5.36
N THR A 23 -12.68 -9.17 5.33
CA THR A 23 -12.52 -10.35 4.48
C THR A 23 -13.00 -10.02 3.07
N THR A 24 -12.18 -10.30 2.06
CA THR A 24 -12.53 -10.09 0.65
C THR A 24 -11.82 -11.09 -0.25
N ASP A 25 -12.51 -11.59 -1.27
CA ASP A 25 -11.92 -12.48 -2.30
C ASP A 25 -11.09 -11.70 -3.34
N GLU A 26 -11.07 -10.37 -3.25
CA GLU A 26 -10.28 -9.49 -4.12
C GLU A 26 -8.83 -9.32 -3.64
N SER A 27 -8.50 -9.91 -2.48
CA SER A 27 -7.15 -9.95 -1.90
C SER A 27 -6.61 -11.37 -1.98
N ARG A 28 -5.34 -11.51 -2.37
CA ARG A 28 -4.63 -12.81 -2.32
C ARG A 28 -4.52 -13.37 -0.90
N PHE A 29 -4.62 -12.51 0.11
CA PHE A 29 -4.56 -12.86 1.52
C PHE A 29 -5.93 -13.02 2.17
N HIS A 30 -7.01 -12.88 1.39
CA HIS A 30 -8.41 -12.92 1.84
C HIS A 30 -8.73 -11.92 2.97
N SER A 31 -7.87 -10.92 3.18
CA SER A 31 -7.95 -9.99 4.30
C SER A 31 -7.23 -8.69 3.96
N VAL A 32 -7.89 -7.58 4.21
CA VAL A 32 -7.33 -6.22 4.04
C VAL A 32 -7.53 -5.40 5.31
N ALA A 33 -6.66 -4.41 5.54
CA ALA A 33 -6.85 -3.43 6.62
C ALA A 33 -7.70 -2.27 6.10
N TYR A 34 -8.79 -1.97 6.78
CA TYR A 34 -9.70 -0.87 6.44
C TYR A 34 -9.65 0.23 7.50
N LEU A 35 -9.36 1.43 7.05
CA LEU A 35 -9.29 2.64 7.85
C LEU A 35 -10.67 3.27 7.97
N GLN A 36 -11.20 3.29 9.19
CA GLN A 36 -12.43 4.02 9.52
C GLN A 36 -12.17 5.52 9.55
N GLN A 37 -11.16 5.94 10.32
CA GLN A 37 -10.77 7.33 10.50
C GLN A 37 -9.39 7.44 11.15
N ILE A 38 -8.56 8.39 10.74
CA ILE A 38 -7.34 8.80 11.45
C ILE A 38 -6.94 10.23 11.10
N TRP A 39 -6.14 10.88 11.94
CA TRP A 39 -5.57 12.21 11.66
C TRP A 39 -4.30 12.09 10.81
N TRP A 40 -3.32 11.30 11.25
CA TRP A 40 -2.08 11.06 10.53
C TRP A 40 -1.86 9.56 10.38
N LEU A 41 -1.20 9.14 9.30
CA LEU A 41 -0.97 7.73 9.01
C LEU A 41 0.44 7.49 8.50
N GLU A 42 1.06 6.42 8.98
CA GLU A 42 2.15 5.73 8.32
C GLU A 42 1.82 4.23 8.18
N VAL A 43 2.10 3.68 7.00
CA VAL A 43 2.11 2.26 6.71
C VAL A 43 3.51 1.91 6.25
N ALA A 44 4.26 1.18 7.05
CA ALA A 44 5.65 0.85 6.79
C ALA A 44 5.88 -0.67 6.73
N GLY A 45 6.88 -1.07 5.97
CA GLY A 45 7.36 -2.45 5.95
C GLY A 45 8.87 -2.50 5.79
N GLU A 46 9.43 -3.58 6.30
CA GLU A 46 10.85 -3.88 6.25
C GLU A 46 11.01 -5.36 5.93
N ILE A 47 11.89 -5.68 4.98
CA ILE A 47 12.19 -7.05 4.60
C ILE A 47 13.67 -7.22 4.28
N ASP A 48 14.23 -8.32 4.75
CA ASP A 48 15.57 -8.78 4.40
C ASP A 48 15.42 -9.99 3.46
N PHE A 49 15.91 -9.88 2.22
CA PHE A 49 15.75 -10.92 1.20
C PHE A 49 16.93 -10.97 0.22
N CYS A 50 17.32 -12.17 -0.20
CA CYS A 50 18.32 -12.38 -1.26
C CYS A 50 17.61 -12.38 -2.62
N PHE A 51 17.50 -11.20 -3.23
CA PHE A 51 16.88 -11.07 -4.55
C PHE A 51 17.81 -11.58 -5.64
N PRO A 52 17.32 -12.24 -6.69
CA PRO A 52 18.09 -12.42 -7.92
C PRO A 52 18.56 -11.07 -8.47
N ALA A 53 19.74 -11.03 -9.09
CA ALA A 53 20.23 -9.82 -9.75
C ALA A 53 19.23 -9.33 -10.82
N GLY A 54 18.96 -8.03 -10.83
CA GLY A 54 17.94 -7.44 -11.71
C GLY A 54 17.36 -6.14 -11.20
N SER A 55 16.44 -5.56 -11.98
CA SER A 55 15.69 -4.35 -11.61
C SER A 55 14.29 -4.73 -11.14
N TYR A 56 13.86 -4.12 -10.04
CA TYR A 56 12.57 -4.38 -9.40
C TYR A 56 11.81 -3.08 -9.17
N SER A 57 10.49 -3.19 -9.08
CA SER A 57 9.60 -2.10 -8.68
C SER A 57 8.82 -2.51 -7.42
N LEU A 58 8.61 -1.57 -6.50
CA LEU A 58 7.80 -1.74 -5.30
C LEU A 58 6.51 -0.91 -5.37
N LEU A 59 5.37 -1.53 -5.05
CA LEU A 59 4.05 -0.91 -5.20
C LEU A 59 3.13 -1.25 -4.05
N PHE A 60 2.35 -0.26 -3.60
CA PHE A 60 1.24 -0.47 -2.68
C PHE A 60 -0.04 -0.76 -3.46
N ARG A 61 -0.78 -1.78 -3.07
CA ARG A 61 -2.14 -2.04 -3.57
C ARG A 61 -3.16 -1.48 -2.60
N LEU A 62 -3.88 -0.47 -3.05
CA LEU A 62 -4.80 0.32 -2.23
C LEU A 62 -6.17 0.42 -2.92
N HIS A 63 -7.18 0.71 -2.11
CA HIS A 63 -8.54 0.96 -2.59
C HIS A 63 -9.23 2.00 -1.71
N LEU A 64 -9.91 2.97 -2.32
CA LEU A 64 -10.75 3.91 -1.60
C LEU A 64 -12.21 3.44 -1.62
N GLY A 65 -12.76 3.23 -0.44
CA GLY A 65 -14.11 2.75 -0.19
C GLY A 65 -14.13 1.40 0.51
N ARG A 66 -15.25 1.08 1.15
CA ARG A 66 -15.44 -0.19 1.86
C ARG A 66 -15.97 -1.25 0.90
N PRO A 67 -15.21 -2.33 0.59
CA PRO A 67 -15.73 -3.42 -0.23
C PRO A 67 -16.83 -4.18 0.53
N HIS A 68 -17.96 -4.41 -0.14
CA HIS A 68 -19.02 -5.26 0.38
C HIS A 68 -19.74 -6.02 -0.74
N LYS A 69 -20.38 -7.14 -0.38
CA LYS A 69 -21.23 -7.90 -1.31
C LYS A 69 -22.69 -7.57 -1.07
N ARG A 70 -23.40 -7.12 -2.11
CA ARG A 70 -24.85 -6.93 -2.09
C ARG A 70 -25.49 -7.79 -3.17
N MET A 71 -26.35 -8.74 -2.77
CA MET A 71 -27.02 -9.67 -3.70
C MET A 71 -26.06 -10.38 -4.67
N GLY A 72 -24.89 -10.81 -4.18
CA GLY A 72 -23.86 -11.48 -4.99
C GLY A 72 -23.05 -10.56 -5.92
N ARG A 73 -23.41 -9.27 -6.03
CA ARG A 73 -22.65 -8.26 -6.77
C ARG A 73 -21.68 -7.56 -5.83
N ARG A 74 -20.49 -7.24 -6.37
CA ARG A 74 -19.49 -6.42 -5.68
C ARG A 74 -19.97 -4.97 -5.72
N VAL A 75 -19.97 -4.33 -4.55
CA VAL A 75 -20.33 -2.92 -4.38
C VAL A 75 -19.32 -2.31 -3.41
N TYR A 76 -19.05 -1.03 -3.59
CA TYR A 76 -18.13 -0.28 -2.73
C TYR A 76 -18.91 0.88 -2.12
N ASP A 77 -18.76 1.04 -0.82
CA ASP A 77 -19.35 2.16 -0.09
C ASP A 77 -18.34 3.32 -0.07
N SER A 78 -18.75 4.46 -0.61
CA SER A 78 -17.96 5.68 -0.69
C SER A 78 -18.28 6.71 0.39
N GLU A 79 -19.29 6.49 1.25
CA GLU A 79 -19.75 7.46 2.25
C GLU A 79 -18.65 7.85 3.24
N LEU A 80 -17.70 6.94 3.49
CA LEU A 80 -16.61 7.12 4.44
C LEU A 80 -15.28 7.49 3.79
N ILE A 81 -15.27 7.85 2.51
CA ILE A 81 -14.05 8.33 1.82
C ILE A 81 -13.95 9.85 1.98
N TYR A 82 -12.93 10.32 2.68
CA TYR A 82 -12.68 11.75 2.86
C TYR A 82 -11.22 12.03 3.23
N GLY A 83 -10.76 13.26 2.98
CA GLY A 83 -9.48 13.80 3.45
C GLY A 83 -8.25 13.43 2.60
N TRP A 84 -8.33 12.40 1.74
CA TRP A 84 -7.17 11.94 0.96
C TRP A 84 -6.74 12.87 -0.19
N ASP A 85 -7.61 13.78 -0.61
CA ASP A 85 -7.43 14.72 -1.71
C ASP A 85 -6.81 16.06 -1.27
N ILE A 86 -6.72 16.33 0.04
CA ILE A 86 -6.25 17.61 0.58
C ILE A 86 -4.72 17.75 0.49
N LYS A 87 -3.98 16.67 0.76
CA LYS A 87 -2.53 16.60 0.62
C LYS A 87 -2.11 15.31 -0.08
N PRO A 88 -0.98 15.32 -0.80
CA PRO A 88 -0.44 14.10 -1.35
C PRO A 88 0.01 13.16 -0.23
N THR A 89 -0.21 11.87 -0.46
CA THR A 89 0.39 10.78 0.30
C THR A 89 1.77 10.50 -0.27
N ARG A 90 2.77 10.51 0.61
CA ARG A 90 4.15 10.26 0.28
C ARG A 90 4.47 8.78 0.37
N PHE A 91 5.19 8.27 -0.60
CA PHE A 91 5.71 6.92 -0.63
C PHE A 91 7.23 6.99 -0.65
N GLN A 92 7.88 6.11 0.10
CA GLN A 92 9.34 6.05 0.21
C GLN A 92 9.83 4.62 0.11
N LEU A 93 11.02 4.48 -0.45
CA LEU A 93 11.75 3.23 -0.56
C LEU A 93 13.23 3.49 -0.29
N SER A 94 13.87 2.61 0.46
CA SER A 94 15.31 2.59 0.66
C SER A 94 15.85 1.17 0.75
N THR A 95 17.09 0.99 0.33
CA THR A 95 17.84 -0.27 0.38
C THR A 95 19.10 -0.14 1.26
N SER A 96 19.63 -1.25 1.74
CA SER A 96 20.89 -1.28 2.52
C SER A 96 22.12 -0.76 1.77
N ASP A 97 22.12 -0.84 0.44
CA ASP A 97 23.21 -0.34 -0.42
C ASP A 97 23.07 1.17 -0.74
N GLY A 98 22.08 1.85 -0.16
CA GLY A 98 21.94 3.30 -0.20
C GLY A 98 21.07 3.83 -1.34
N GLN A 99 20.40 2.98 -2.12
CA GLN A 99 19.37 3.47 -3.05
C GLN A 99 18.19 4.01 -2.24
N HIS A 100 17.63 5.13 -2.71
CA HIS A 100 16.50 5.78 -2.08
C HIS A 100 15.65 6.48 -3.13
N THR A 101 14.33 6.34 -3.02
CA THR A 101 13.35 6.99 -3.90
C THR A 101 12.12 7.41 -3.12
N THR A 102 11.51 8.50 -3.58
CA THR A 102 10.28 9.07 -3.03
C THR A 102 9.33 9.38 -4.18
N SER A 103 8.04 9.08 -3.99
CA SER A 103 6.96 9.51 -4.88
C SER A 103 5.81 10.10 -4.05
N ASP A 104 5.04 11.01 -4.63
CA ASP A 104 3.93 11.69 -3.95
C ASP A 104 2.68 11.57 -4.84
N TYR A 105 1.59 11.01 -4.30
CA TYR A 105 0.31 10.86 -5.02
C TYR A 105 -0.86 11.35 -4.18
N HIS A 106 -1.83 11.99 -4.81
CA HIS A 106 -3.16 12.11 -4.20
C HIS A 106 -3.87 10.76 -4.37
N LEU A 107 -4.39 10.19 -3.29
CA LEU A 107 -5.15 8.94 -3.41
C LEU A 107 -6.52 9.26 -4.00
N ASP A 108 -6.84 8.64 -5.12
CA ASP A 108 -8.07 8.84 -5.86
C ASP A 108 -8.64 7.51 -6.38
N GLY A 109 -9.64 7.59 -7.27
CA GLY A 109 -10.23 6.42 -7.92
C GLY A 109 -11.04 5.54 -6.97
N PRO A 110 -12.11 6.06 -6.34
CA PRO A 110 -12.96 5.28 -5.44
C PRO A 110 -13.58 4.08 -6.16
N GLY A 111 -13.68 2.95 -5.47
CA GLY A 111 -14.27 1.71 -6.00
C GLY A 111 -13.34 0.87 -6.88
N HIS A 112 -12.05 1.24 -7.00
CA HIS A 112 -11.06 0.49 -7.76
C HIS A 112 -9.82 0.17 -6.93
N TRP A 113 -9.29 -1.03 -7.13
CA TRP A 113 -7.96 -1.39 -6.63
C TRP A 113 -6.91 -0.79 -7.55
N ILE A 114 -5.97 -0.04 -6.96
CA ILE A 114 -4.94 0.70 -7.68
C ILE A 114 -3.58 0.32 -7.10
N LEU A 115 -2.62 0.10 -7.99
CA LEU A 115 -1.22 -0.10 -7.65
C LEU A 115 -0.49 1.26 -7.69
N TYR A 116 -0.12 1.77 -6.53
CA TYR A 116 0.67 2.99 -6.39
C TYR A 116 2.16 2.65 -6.39
N HIS A 117 2.90 3.18 -7.38
CA HIS A 117 4.33 2.94 -7.53
C HIS A 117 5.15 3.73 -6.51
N VAL A 118 5.88 3.02 -5.65
CA VAL A 118 6.76 3.66 -4.65
C VAL A 118 8.09 4.05 -5.29
N GLY A 119 8.62 3.14 -6.12
CA GLY A 119 9.91 3.34 -6.74
C GLY A 119 10.54 2.05 -7.24
N ASP A 120 11.65 2.24 -7.95
CA ASP A 120 12.46 1.16 -8.50
C ASP A 120 13.76 1.01 -7.70
N PHE A 121 14.28 -0.21 -7.65
CA PHE A 121 15.58 -0.52 -7.08
C PHE A 121 16.27 -1.61 -7.89
N VAL A 122 17.60 -1.63 -7.85
CA VAL A 122 18.45 -2.57 -8.59
C VAL A 122 19.18 -3.49 -7.62
N ILE A 123 19.29 -4.76 -7.98
CA ILE A 123 20.06 -5.75 -7.25
C ILE A 123 21.24 -6.14 -8.12
N SER A 124 22.45 -5.82 -7.66
CA SER A 124 23.68 -6.02 -8.43
C SER A 124 24.20 -7.46 -8.34
N SER A 125 24.02 -8.12 -7.20
CA SER A 125 24.49 -9.48 -6.92
C SER A 125 23.37 -10.30 -6.27
N SER A 126 23.17 -11.54 -6.72
CA SER A 126 22.12 -12.44 -6.20
C SER A 126 22.39 -12.99 -4.81
N ASP A 127 23.64 -12.91 -4.36
CA ASP A 127 24.12 -13.68 -3.21
C ASP A 127 24.13 -12.83 -1.92
N GLU A 128 23.79 -11.54 -2.02
CA GLU A 128 23.79 -10.61 -0.90
C GLU A 128 22.37 -10.39 -0.35
N LEU A 129 22.28 -10.41 0.98
CA LEU A 129 21.05 -10.06 1.68
C LEU A 129 20.77 -8.57 1.49
N THR A 130 19.68 -8.25 0.78
CA THR A 130 19.26 -6.87 0.62
C THR A 130 18.17 -6.55 1.63
N LYS A 131 18.44 -5.53 2.45
CA LYS A 131 17.45 -4.96 3.36
C LYS A 131 16.67 -3.87 2.65
N LEU A 132 15.37 -4.05 2.53
CA LEU A 132 14.45 -3.13 1.88
C LEU A 132 13.51 -2.52 2.91
N LYS A 133 13.45 -1.20 2.97
CA LYS A 133 12.50 -0.44 3.79
C LYS A 133 11.61 0.38 2.90
N PHE A 134 10.32 0.37 3.17
CA PHE A 134 9.36 1.14 2.40
C PHE A 134 8.24 1.66 3.28
N SER A 135 7.63 2.76 2.86
CA SER A 135 6.48 3.32 3.56
C SER A 135 5.54 4.09 2.64
N MET A 136 4.30 4.20 3.10
CA MET A 136 3.31 5.19 2.69
C MET A 136 3.06 6.07 3.93
N MET A 137 2.99 7.39 3.77
CA MET A 137 2.71 8.28 4.87
C MET A 137 1.93 9.54 4.47
N GLN A 138 1.08 9.98 5.37
CA GLN A 138 0.45 11.30 5.34
C GLN A 138 0.35 11.84 6.77
N ILE A 139 1.38 12.57 7.21
CA ILE A 139 1.56 13.02 8.61
C ILE A 139 0.80 14.33 8.91
N ASP A 140 -0.04 14.79 7.99
CA ASP A 140 -0.84 16.01 8.19
C ASP A 140 -1.98 15.79 9.21
N CYS A 141 -1.95 16.53 10.32
CA CYS A 141 -2.98 16.52 11.38
C CYS A 141 -4.03 17.63 11.23
N THR A 142 -4.11 18.34 10.09
CA THR A 142 -5.08 19.43 9.88
C THR A 142 -6.49 18.93 9.56
N HIS A 143 -6.62 17.68 9.11
CA HIS A 143 -7.89 17.07 8.75
C HIS A 143 -7.87 15.56 9.01
N THR A 144 -9.04 14.99 9.23
CA THR A 144 -9.20 13.53 9.36
C THR A 144 -9.35 12.89 8.00
N LYS A 145 -8.98 11.62 7.91
CA LYS A 145 -9.00 10.82 6.68
C LYS A 145 -9.62 9.46 6.97
N GLY A 146 -10.42 8.95 6.04
CA GLY A 146 -11.15 7.68 6.21
C GLY A 146 -11.38 6.95 4.91
N GLY A 147 -11.80 5.69 4.99
CA GLY A 147 -12.24 4.91 3.83
C GLY A 147 -11.11 4.29 3.01
N LEU A 148 -9.89 4.19 3.54
CA LEU A 148 -8.77 3.54 2.86
C LEU A 148 -8.72 2.04 3.17
N CYS A 149 -8.66 1.21 2.14
CA CYS A 149 -8.26 -0.19 2.21
C CYS A 149 -6.78 -0.33 1.82
N VAL A 150 -6.02 -0.98 2.71
CA VAL A 150 -4.64 -1.41 2.46
C VAL A 150 -4.64 -2.93 2.32
N ASP A 151 -4.32 -3.43 1.13
CA ASP A 151 -4.28 -4.88 0.88
C ASP A 151 -2.88 -5.44 1.13
N SER A 152 -1.94 -5.05 0.28
CA SER A 152 -0.60 -5.61 0.24
C SER A 152 0.40 -4.72 -0.48
N VAL A 153 1.67 -5.03 -0.31
CA VAL A 153 2.78 -4.47 -1.10
C VAL A 153 3.29 -5.53 -2.08
N PHE A 154 3.50 -5.14 -3.33
CA PHE A 154 4.06 -5.98 -4.38
C PHE A 154 5.48 -5.56 -4.70
N ILE A 155 6.31 -6.56 -4.95
CA ILE A 155 7.65 -6.40 -5.50
C ILE A 155 7.76 -7.30 -6.72
N TYR A 156 7.98 -6.73 -7.90
CA TYR A 156 8.08 -7.46 -9.15
C TYR A 156 9.32 -7.05 -9.95
N PRO A 157 9.91 -7.96 -10.75
CA PRO A 157 10.93 -7.58 -11.74
C PRO A 157 10.33 -6.56 -12.72
N LYS A 158 11.03 -5.46 -12.98
CA LYS A 158 10.53 -4.31 -13.74
C LYS A 158 10.02 -4.66 -15.15
N ASP A 159 10.55 -5.74 -15.73
CA ASP A 159 10.16 -6.25 -17.05
C ASP A 159 8.81 -6.98 -17.05
N HIS A 160 8.23 -7.25 -15.88
CA HIS A 160 6.93 -7.89 -15.72
C HIS A 160 5.93 -6.87 -15.17
N GLN A 161 5.05 -6.36 -16.02
CA GLN A 161 3.98 -5.46 -15.56
C GLN A 161 2.80 -6.26 -14.99
N PRO A 162 2.26 -5.89 -13.82
CA PRO A 162 1.02 -6.44 -13.32
C PRO A 162 -0.18 -6.02 -14.21
N GLU A 163 -1.21 -6.87 -14.25
CA GLU A 163 -2.45 -6.64 -15.04
C GLU A 163 -3.38 -5.57 -14.44
N GLU A 164 -3.06 -5.00 -13.27
CA GLU A 164 -3.87 -3.98 -12.60
C GLU A 164 -3.48 -2.56 -13.01
N CYS A 165 -4.36 -1.58 -12.75
CA CYS A 165 -4.09 -0.17 -13.02
C CYS A 165 -2.92 0.32 -12.14
N ILE A 166 -1.81 0.69 -12.79
CA ILE A 166 -0.62 1.24 -12.13
C ILE A 166 -0.65 2.76 -12.22
N ARG A 167 -0.60 3.43 -11.06
CA ARG A 167 -0.27 4.85 -10.96
C ARG A 167 1.24 4.99 -10.90
N LYS A 168 1.81 5.65 -11.91
CA LYS A 168 3.22 6.01 -12.03
C LYS A 168 3.38 7.49 -11.72
#